data_AF-A7N8N4-F1
#
_entry.id   AF-A7N8N4-F1
#
_cell.length_a   1.000
_cell.length_b   1.000
_cell.length_c   1.000
_cell.angle_alpha   90.00
_cell.angle_beta   90.00
_cell.angle_gamma   90.00
#
_symmetry.space_group_name_H-M   'P 1'
#
loop_
_entity.id
_entity.type
_entity.pdbx_description
1 polymer ?
#
loop_
_entity_poly.entity_id
_entity_poly.type
_entity_poly.pdbx_seq_one_letter_code
_entity_poly.pdbx_strand_id
1 'polypeptide(L)' 'MEQICSSTNLNQALRRVKKNKGCAGVDKLDIDATIFKLRQASNGQALRQSLLDGSGFVA' A
#
# COMPACT_ATOMS: atom_id res chain seq x y z
N MET A 1 -13.07 -1.21 -7.55
CA MET A 1 -11.80 -0.66 -7.00
C MET A 1 -12.02 0.08 -5.68
N GLU A 2 -13.08 0.90 -5.57
CA GLU A 2 -13.33 1.76 -4.39
C GLU A 2 -13.42 1.00 -3.06
N GLN A 3 -14.12 -0.14 -3.00
CA GLN A 3 -14.20 -0.96 -1.79
C GLN A 3 -12.83 -1.51 -1.35
N ILE A 4 -12.00 -1.94 -2.31
CA ILE A 4 -10.64 -2.43 -2.07
C ILE A 4 -9.77 -1.30 -1.50
N CYS A 5 -9.90 -0.09 -2.05
CA CYS A 5 -9.16 1.09 -1.61
C CYS A 5 -9.78 1.78 -0.38
N SER A 6 -10.87 1.26 0.19
CA SER A 6 -11.49 1.85 1.39
C SER A 6 -10.52 1.86 2.57
N SER A 7 -10.58 2.90 3.42
CA SER A 7 -9.69 3.03 4.57
C SER A 7 -9.80 1.82 5.52
N THR A 8 -11.02 1.32 5.74
CA THR A 8 -11.29 0.12 6.54
C THR A 8 -10.56 -1.10 5.97
N ASN A 9 -10.71 -1.37 4.67
CA ASN A 9 -10.08 -2.52 4.03
C ASN A 9 -8.55 -2.41 4.05
N LEU A 10 -7.99 -1.24 3.69
CA LEU A 10 -6.54 -1.01 3.70
C LEU A 10 -5.93 -1.16 5.10
N ASN A 11 -6.63 -0.70 6.15
CA ASN A 11 -6.19 -0.88 7.53
C ASN A 11 -6.21 -2.36 7.98
N GLN A 12 -7.17 -3.15 7.49
CA GLN A 12 -7.19 -4.60 7.75
C GLN A 12 -6.06 -5.31 6.99
N ALA A 13 -5.85 -4.96 5.73
CA ALA A 13 -4.77 -5.49 4.90
C ALA A 13 -3.40 -5.22 5.53
N LEU A 14 -3.14 -3.98 5.97
CA LEU A 14 -1.90 -3.59 6.61
C LEU A 14 -1.61 -4.42 7.87
N ARG A 15 -2.63 -4.65 8.71
CA ARG A 15 -2.52 -5.48 9.92
C ARG A 15 -2.13 -6.93 9.57
N ARG A 16 -2.69 -7.47 8.49
CA ARG A 16 -2.38 -8.83 8.03
C ARG A 16 -0.94 -8.93 7.50
N VAL A 17 -0.50 -7.97 6.68
CA VAL A 17 0.87 -7.94 6.15
C VAL A 17 1.90 -7.87 7.28
N LYS A 18 1.67 -7.03 8.30
CA LYS A 18 2.51 -6.99 9.51
C LYS A 18 2.61 -8.34 10.21
N LYS A 19 1.50 -9.09 10.30
CA LYS A 19 1.47 -10.41 10.96
C LYS A 19 2.21 -11.48 10.15
N ASN A 20 2.26 -11.36 8.83
CA ASN A 20 2.88 -12.36 7.96
C ASN A 20 4.41 -12.41 8.09
N LYS A 21 5.07 -11.33 8.54
CA LYS A 21 6.53 -11.27 8.74
C LYS A 21 7.35 -11.74 7.51
N GLY A 22 6.87 -11.43 6.30
CA GLY A 22 7.56 -11.78 5.06
C GLY A 22 8.87 -11.02 4.86
N CYS A 23 9.74 -11.55 4.01
CA CYS A 23 10.96 -10.87 3.58
C CYS A 23 10.66 -9.69 2.65
N ALA A 24 11.58 -8.73 2.60
CA ALA A 24 11.49 -7.59 1.69
C ALA A 24 11.50 -8.03 0.21
N GLY A 25 10.82 -7.25 -0.64
CA GLY A 25 10.78 -7.48 -2.08
C GLY A 25 12.03 -6.96 -2.81
N VAL A 26 11.92 -6.78 -4.13
CA VAL A 26 13.01 -6.27 -4.98
C VAL A 26 13.44 -4.84 -4.63
N ASP A 27 12.55 -4.05 -4.04
CA ASP A 27 12.81 -2.70 -3.54
C ASP A 27 13.53 -2.68 -2.18
N LYS A 28 13.74 -3.87 -1.58
CA LYS A 28 14.43 -4.10 -0.30
C LYS A 28 13.81 -3.34 0.88
N LEU A 29 12.55 -2.92 0.77
CA LEU A 29 11.83 -2.29 1.87
C LEU A 29 11.19 -3.35 2.76
N ASP A 30 11.47 -3.29 4.06
CA ASP A 30 10.71 -4.04 5.06
C ASP A 30 9.35 -3.36 5.34
N ILE A 31 8.57 -3.96 6.22
CA ILE A 31 7.22 -3.48 6.52
C ILE A 31 7.21 -2.10 7.18
N ASP A 32 8.21 -1.78 8.00
CA ASP A 32 8.26 -0.50 8.71
C ASP A 32 8.70 0.63 7.77
N ALA A 33 9.71 0.38 6.92
CA ALA A 33 10.14 1.27 5.87
C ALA A 33 9.03 1.51 4.83
N THR A 34 8.26 0.47 4.48
CA THR A 34 7.10 0.58 3.58
C THR A 34 6.03 1.50 4.18
N ILE A 35 5.69 1.34 5.46
CA ILE A 35 4.70 2.19 6.14
C ILE A 35 5.18 3.63 6.21
N PHE A 36 6.47 3.83 6.54
CA PHE A 36 7.07 5.15 6.56
C PHE A 36 6.96 5.81 5.18
N LYS A 37 7.32 5.09 4.10
CA LYS A 37 7.21 5.58 2.72
C LYS A 37 5.78 5.93 2.31
N LEU A 38 4.79 5.11 2.68
CA LEU A 38 3.37 5.37 2.40
C LEU A 38 2.85 6.61 3.15
N ARG A 39 3.35 6.87 4.36
CA ARG A 39 2.96 8.02 5.19
C ARG A 39 3.68 9.32 4.82
N GLN A 40 4.83 9.24 4.16
CA GLN A 40 5.56 10.42 3.74
C GLN A 40 4.79 11.21 2.67
N ALA A 41 4.73 12.53 2.88
CA ALA A 41 4.05 13.49 2.02
C ALA A 41 2.61 13.07 1.67
N SER A 42 2.40 12.58 0.44
CA SER A 42 1.10 12.11 -0.03
C SER A 42 1.22 10.79 -0.80
N ASN A 43 2.31 10.04 -0.61
CA ASN A 43 2.61 8.85 -1.41
C ASN A 43 1.50 7.80 -1.36
N GLY A 44 0.97 7.49 -0.18
CA GLY A 44 -0.14 6.55 -0.03
C GLY A 44 -1.44 7.04 -0.68
N GLN A 45 -1.71 8.34 -0.65
CA GLN A 45 -2.88 8.94 -1.29
C GLN A 45 -2.73 8.95 -2.82
N ALA A 46 -1.56 9.31 -3.33
CA ALA A 46 -1.25 9.29 -4.77
C ALA A 46 -1.32 7.88 -5.34
N LEU A 47 -0.75 6.88 -4.64
CA LEU A 47 -0.87 5.48 -5.03
C LEU A 47 -2.32 5.01 -5.05
N ARG A 48 -3.10 5.35 -3.99
CA ARG A 48 -4.53 5.04 -3.94
C ARG A 48 -5.29 5.68 -5.10
N GLN A 49 -5.00 6.94 -5.44
CA GLN A 49 -5.66 7.65 -6.52
C GLN A 49 -5.34 7.02 -7.87
N SER A 50 -4.06 6.71 -8.12
CA SER A 50 -3.64 6.01 -9.34
C SER A 50 -4.29 4.63 -9.51
N LEU A 51 -4.51 3.91 -8.40
CA LEU A 51 -5.27 2.66 -8.39
C LEU A 51 -6.75 2.88 -8.73
N LEU A 52 -7.39 3.93 -8.21
CA LEU A 52 -8.79 4.26 -8.50
C LEU A 52 -9.00 4.72 -9.95
N ASP A 53 -8.05 5.49 -10.48
CA ASP A 53 -8.07 6.01 -11.84
C ASP A 53 -7.65 4.96 -12.89
N GLY A 54 -7.17 3.81 -12.44
CA GLY A 54 -6.67 2.74 -13.32
C GLY A 54 -5.32 3.03 -13.97
N SER A 55 -4.68 4.17 -13.67
CA SER A 55 -3.41 4.60 -14.25
C SER A 55 -2.19 3.84 -13.71
N GLY A 56 -2.36 3.11 -12.60
CA GLY A 56 -1.31 2.30 -11.97
C GLY A 56 -1.14 0.90 -12.56
N PHE A 57 -2.02 0.46 -13.46
CA PHE A 57 -1.91 -0.80 -14.20
C PHE A 57 -1.68 -0.49 -15.67
N VAL A 58 -0.42 -0.60 -16.11
CA VAL A 58 -0.16 -0.88 -17.53
C VAL A 58 -0.33 -2.39 -17.67
N ALA A 59 -1.30 -2.80 -18.49
CA ALA A 59 -1.49 -4.21 -18.85
C ALA A 59 -0.29 -4.74 -19.63
#